data_AF-A0A850GK98-F1
#
_entry.id   AF-A0A850GK98-F1
#
_cell.length_a   1.000
_cell.length_b   1.000
_cell.length_c   1.000
_cell.angle_alpha   90.00
_cell.angle_beta   90.00
_cell.angle_gamma   90.00
#
_symmetry.space_group_name_H-M   'P 1'
#
loop_
_entity.id
_entity.type
_entity.pdbx_description
1 polymer ?
#
loop_
_entity_poly.entity_id
_entity_poly.type
_entity_poly.pdbx_seq_one_letter_code
_entity_poly.pdbx_strand_id
1 'polypeptide(L)'
;MRRILLALLFVTLTGLTALSHGFVRLDRDAFPRDADVYYLPPPQHLEAMSLGYREALADLIWIRAVIFTGERTGATNYAWIIEYLEAIYSLAPRFRKPYAWGGVVFIYSGEAINYEMVDRAVTLYRRGVEAFPEDHELLFALGMLLTRDVQTTPGYDEAEREQAMEEGVALIRKSAAFGAPPLVRQLAATLVSEGGADQLNIQFLEQQLLQAEDEDHRRLLKIKLQALIGEAGFEAIEKTRAQFEATHRAEYPYIPPDLFALIEEH
;
A
#
# COMPACT_ATOMS: atom_id res chain seq x y z
N MET A 1 36.51 19.78 38.27
CA MET A 1 35.22 20.37 37.82
C MET A 1 34.59 19.59 36.66
N ARG A 2 35.26 19.36 35.52
CA ARG A 2 34.70 18.62 34.36
C ARG A 2 34.13 17.22 34.68
N ARG A 3 34.77 16.44 35.56
CA ARG A 3 34.28 15.11 35.97
C ARG A 3 33.00 15.15 36.82
N ILE A 4 32.85 16.17 37.66
CA ILE A 4 31.66 16.38 38.51
C ILE A 4 30.48 16.83 37.64
N LEU A 5 30.74 17.69 36.66
CA LEU A 5 29.74 18.10 35.66
C LEU A 5 29.25 16.93 34.80
N LEU A 6 30.14 16.04 34.37
CA LEU A 6 29.75 14.84 33.61
C LEU A 6 28.94 13.85 34.45
N ALA A 7 29.29 13.67 35.73
CA ALA A 7 28.53 12.83 36.65
C ALA A 7 27.14 13.39 36.94
N LEU A 8 27.03 14.70 37.16
CA LEU A 8 25.74 15.39 37.31
C LEU A 8 24.89 15.27 36.04
N LEU A 9 25.49 15.49 34.86
CA LEU A 9 24.80 15.32 33.58
C LEU A 9 24.24 13.90 33.44
N PHE A 10 25.05 12.87 33.74
CA PHE A 10 24.63 11.48 33.64
C PHE A 10 23.48 11.17 34.61
N VAL A 11 23.58 11.62 35.87
CA VAL A 11 22.51 11.45 36.86
C VAL A 11 21.23 12.16 36.42
N THR A 12 21.32 13.40 35.92
CA THR A 12 20.14 14.12 35.40
C THR A 12 19.53 13.42 34.20
N LEU A 13 20.34 12.90 33.27
CA LEU A 13 19.87 12.18 32.10
C LEU A 13 19.17 10.89 32.51
N THR A 14 19.76 10.11 33.43
CA THR A 14 19.15 8.88 33.96
C THR A 14 17.86 9.16 34.72
N GLY A 15 17.80 10.24 35.50
CA GLY A 15 16.61 10.67 36.22
C GLY A 15 15.49 11.10 35.27
N LEU A 16 15.82 11.87 34.24
CA LEU A 16 14.88 12.27 33.18
C LEU A 16 14.35 11.06 32.41
N THR A 17 15.22 10.09 32.06
CA THR A 17 14.77 8.86 31.41
C THR A 17 13.92 8.00 32.33
N ALA A 18 14.22 7.91 33.63
CA ALA A 18 13.41 7.12 34.56
C ALA A 18 12.03 7.74 34.78
N LEU A 19 11.95 9.07 34.84
CA LEU A 19 10.69 9.81 34.93
C LEU A 19 9.86 9.65 33.66
N SER A 20 10.46 9.86 32.47
CA SER A 20 9.74 9.69 31.20
C SER A 20 9.24 8.26 31.02
N HIS A 21 10.06 7.28 31.40
CA HIS A 21 9.68 5.87 31.34
C HIS A 21 8.58 5.53 32.37
N GLY A 22 8.54 6.21 33.52
CA GLY A 22 7.46 6.12 34.50
C GLY A 22 6.13 6.67 33.96
N PHE A 23 6.16 7.85 33.34
CA PHE A 23 4.97 8.44 32.69
C PHE A 23 4.45 7.57 31.55
N VAL A 24 5.34 7.11 30.66
CA VAL A 24 4.99 6.21 29.56
C VAL A 24 4.42 4.89 30.09
N ARG A 25 4.93 4.35 31.20
CA ARG A 25 4.39 3.13 31.82
C ARG A 25 2.98 3.32 32.39
N LEU A 26 2.71 4.47 33.00
CA LEU A 26 1.37 4.77 33.55
C LEU A 26 0.33 4.92 32.44
N ASP A 27 0.67 5.61 31.35
CA ASP A 27 -0.20 5.67 30.17
C ASP A 27 -0.35 4.28 29.54
N ARG A 28 0.74 3.51 29.46
CA ARG A 28 0.75 2.13 28.93
C ARG A 28 -0.11 1.16 29.73
N ASP A 29 -0.16 1.28 31.06
CA ASP A 29 -1.00 0.42 31.90
C ASP A 29 -2.51 0.70 31.72
N ALA A 30 -2.87 1.86 31.16
CA ALA A 30 -4.24 2.21 30.78
C ALA A 30 -4.64 1.67 29.39
N PHE A 31 -3.69 1.18 28.58
CA PHE A 31 -3.98 0.60 27.27
C PHE A 31 -4.47 -0.86 27.41
N PRO A 32 -5.41 -1.30 26.55
CA PRO A 32 -5.73 -2.72 26.39
C PRO A 32 -4.46 -3.53 26.09
N ARG A 33 -4.31 -4.71 26.71
CA ARG A 33 -3.08 -5.55 26.61
C ARG A 33 -2.72 -5.95 25.17
N ASP A 34 -3.70 -5.95 24.29
CA ASP A 34 -3.58 -6.16 22.86
C ASP A 34 -3.15 -4.90 22.10
N ALA A 35 -3.52 -3.70 22.55
CA ALA A 35 -3.17 -2.42 21.91
C ALA A 35 -1.68 -2.03 22.05
N ASP A 36 -1.03 -2.52 23.10
CA ASP A 36 0.39 -2.29 23.40
C ASP A 36 1.34 -2.92 22.34
N VAL A 37 0.84 -3.89 21.57
CA VAL A 37 1.54 -4.49 20.43
C VAL A 37 1.45 -3.61 19.17
N TYR A 38 0.57 -2.61 19.13
CA TYR A 38 0.33 -1.81 17.92
C TYR A 38 0.76 -0.35 18.03
N TYR A 39 1.01 0.15 19.23
CA TYR A 39 1.35 1.56 19.43
C TYR A 39 2.69 1.93 18.78
N LEU A 40 2.64 2.98 17.96
CA LEU A 40 3.80 3.68 17.44
C LEU A 40 3.80 5.13 17.95
N PRO A 41 4.93 5.65 18.47
CA PRO A 41 5.02 7.06 18.82
C PRO A 41 4.72 7.97 17.62
N PRO A 42 4.13 9.16 17.84
CA PRO A 42 3.87 10.12 16.77
C PRO A 42 5.14 10.43 15.94
N PRO A 43 5.01 10.68 14.61
CA PRO A 43 6.16 10.84 13.71
C PRO A 43 7.21 11.85 14.18
N GLN A 44 6.77 12.95 14.79
CA GLN A 44 7.63 14.00 15.36
C GLN A 44 8.62 13.50 16.43
N HIS A 45 8.26 12.43 17.16
CA HIS A 45 9.12 11.84 18.18
C HIS A 45 10.05 10.77 17.59
N LEU A 46 9.60 10.09 16.53
CA LEU A 46 10.37 9.03 15.88
C LEU A 46 11.68 9.55 15.27
N GLU A 47 11.67 10.77 14.74
CA GLU A 47 12.90 11.38 14.20
C GLU A 47 14.00 11.50 15.27
N ALA A 48 13.67 12.00 16.46
CA ALA A 48 14.61 12.08 17.58
C ALA A 48 14.98 10.69 18.12
N MET A 49 14.01 9.77 18.20
CA MET A 49 14.22 8.39 18.66
C MET A 49 15.08 7.56 17.71
N SER A 50 15.17 7.94 16.42
CA SER A 50 16.03 7.28 15.45
C SER A 50 17.53 7.46 15.75
N LEU A 51 17.89 8.44 16.60
CA LEU A 51 19.29 8.78 16.91
C LEU A 51 20.15 9.04 15.66
N GLY A 52 19.53 9.53 14.59
CA GLY A 52 20.17 9.79 13.29
C GLY A 52 20.07 8.65 12.29
N TYR A 53 19.52 7.48 12.67
CA TYR A 53 19.32 6.32 11.80
C TYR A 53 17.86 6.21 11.35
N ARG A 54 17.37 7.24 10.64
CA ARG A 54 15.94 7.34 10.25
C ARG A 54 15.51 6.19 9.35
N GLU A 55 16.33 5.86 8.36
CA GLU A 55 16.06 4.79 7.39
C GLU A 55 16.04 3.42 8.06
N ALA A 56 16.99 3.13 8.96
CA ALA A 56 17.01 1.86 9.69
C ALA A 56 15.78 1.71 10.61
N LEU A 57 15.35 2.81 11.26
CA LEU A 57 14.12 2.80 12.03
C LEU A 57 12.89 2.60 11.13
N ALA A 58 12.85 3.23 9.96
CA ALA A 58 11.80 3.03 8.97
C ALA A 58 11.73 1.57 8.49
N ASP A 59 12.88 0.93 8.24
CA ASP A 59 12.96 -0.48 7.85
C ASP A 59 12.41 -1.41 8.95
N LEU A 60 12.74 -1.14 10.22
CA LEU A 60 12.21 -1.90 11.35
C LEU A 60 10.69 -1.76 11.48
N ILE A 61 10.19 -0.54 11.32
CA ILE A 61 8.75 -0.23 11.34
C ILE A 61 8.06 -0.94 10.16
N TRP A 62 8.67 -0.93 8.98
CA TRP A 62 8.16 -1.62 7.79
C TRP A 62 8.04 -3.13 8.00
N ILE A 63 9.08 -3.79 8.52
CA ILE A 63 9.03 -5.23 8.83
C ILE A 63 7.87 -5.54 9.79
N ARG A 64 7.69 -4.70 10.82
CA ARG A 64 6.58 -4.85 11.77
C ARG A 64 5.22 -4.66 11.10
N ALA A 65 5.08 -3.69 10.21
CA ALA A 65 3.85 -3.44 9.47
C ALA A 65 3.47 -4.66 8.60
N VAL A 66 4.42 -5.23 7.86
CA VAL A 66 4.19 -6.41 7.02
C VAL A 66 3.79 -7.62 7.86
N ILE A 67 4.52 -7.92 8.94
CA ILE A 67 4.20 -9.04 9.85
C ILE A 67 2.79 -8.86 10.44
N PHE A 68 2.47 -7.66 10.91
CA PHE A 68 1.16 -7.35 11.47
C PHE A 68 0.02 -7.65 10.49
N THR A 69 0.19 -7.32 9.21
CA THR A 69 -0.82 -7.62 8.19
C THR A 69 -0.90 -9.10 7.81
N GLY A 70 0.22 -9.83 7.89
CA GLY A 70 0.26 -11.26 7.56
C GLY A 70 -0.38 -12.16 8.62
N GLU A 71 -0.34 -11.78 9.90
CA GLU A 71 -0.85 -12.59 11.02
C GLU A 71 -2.38 -12.55 11.19
N ARG A 72 -3.08 -11.59 10.57
CA ARG A 72 -4.53 -11.45 10.69
C ARG A 72 -5.24 -11.43 9.34
N THR A 73 -5.39 -12.59 8.72
CA THR A 73 -6.41 -12.80 7.69
C THR A 73 -7.80 -12.63 8.30
N GLY A 74 -8.41 -11.46 8.13
CA GLY A 74 -9.86 -11.25 8.34
C GLY A 74 -10.29 -10.20 9.37
N ALA A 75 -9.37 -9.52 10.08
CA ALA A 75 -9.71 -8.41 10.99
C ALA A 75 -8.52 -7.46 11.13
N THR A 76 -8.06 -6.94 10.01
CA THR A 76 -6.92 -6.01 9.98
C THR A 76 -7.40 -4.66 10.50
N ASN A 77 -6.93 -4.24 11.68
CA ASN A 77 -7.26 -2.93 12.23
C ASN A 77 -6.54 -1.85 11.40
N TYR A 78 -7.27 -1.38 10.40
CA TYR A 78 -6.87 -0.46 9.33
C TYR A 78 -6.21 0.81 9.85
N ALA A 79 -6.68 1.34 10.99
CA ALA A 79 -6.13 2.55 11.59
C ALA A 79 -4.62 2.41 11.86
N TRP A 80 -4.18 1.27 12.39
CA TRP A 80 -2.76 1.07 12.73
C TRP A 80 -1.85 1.01 11.51
N ILE A 81 -2.34 0.48 10.39
CA ILE A 81 -1.55 0.41 9.16
C ILE A 81 -1.22 1.81 8.66
N ILE A 82 -2.18 2.71 8.75
CA ILE A 82 -1.96 4.10 8.38
C ILE A 82 -0.90 4.73 9.28
N GLU A 83 -1.00 4.53 10.60
CA GLU A 83 -0.02 5.08 11.55
C GLU A 83 1.40 4.56 11.25
N TYR A 84 1.55 3.28 10.91
CA TYR A 84 2.83 2.72 10.49
C TYR A 84 3.36 3.38 9.21
N LEU A 85 2.50 3.56 8.20
CA LEU A 85 2.89 4.18 6.93
C LEU A 85 3.26 5.66 7.09
N GLU A 86 2.47 6.42 7.85
CA GLU A 86 2.75 7.84 8.11
C GLU A 86 4.10 8.03 8.81
N ALA A 87 4.41 7.16 9.77
CA ALA A 87 5.71 7.14 10.42
C ALA A 87 6.85 6.81 9.46
N ILE A 88 6.69 5.78 8.62
CA ILE A 88 7.70 5.42 7.62
C ILE A 88 7.94 6.57 6.64
N TYR A 89 6.89 7.22 6.14
CA TYR A 89 7.03 8.34 5.21
C TYR A 89 7.67 9.58 5.84
N SER A 90 7.48 9.78 7.15
CA SER A 90 8.15 10.85 7.89
C SER A 90 9.64 10.54 8.08
N LEU A 91 9.98 9.29 8.36
CA LEU A 91 11.37 8.88 8.58
C LEU A 91 12.16 8.77 7.27
N ALA A 92 11.58 8.12 6.27
CA ALA A 92 12.22 7.75 5.00
C ALA A 92 11.29 8.01 3.80
N PRO A 93 11.10 9.27 3.38
CA PRO A 93 10.19 9.62 2.27
C PRO A 93 10.63 9.06 0.91
N ARG A 94 11.88 8.63 0.78
CA ARG A 94 12.42 7.96 -0.42
C ARG A 94 12.21 6.45 -0.42
N PHE A 95 11.61 5.89 0.62
CA PHE A 95 11.30 4.48 0.69
C PHE A 95 10.05 4.17 -0.12
N ARG A 96 10.21 3.71 -1.36
CA ARG A 96 9.11 3.47 -2.32
C ARG A 96 8.12 2.39 -1.87
N LYS A 97 8.61 1.24 -1.37
CA LYS A 97 7.78 0.04 -1.14
C LYS A 97 6.55 0.30 -0.26
N PRO A 98 6.65 1.03 0.87
CA PRO A 98 5.49 1.37 1.70
C PRO A 98 4.41 2.17 0.97
N TYR A 99 4.76 3.05 0.02
CA TYR A 99 3.77 3.78 -0.79
C TYR A 99 2.99 2.84 -1.72
N ALA A 100 3.69 1.93 -2.39
CA ALA A 100 3.07 0.97 -3.30
C ALA A 100 2.20 -0.05 -2.54
N TRP A 101 2.65 -0.49 -1.36
CA TRP A 101 1.91 -1.42 -0.52
C TRP A 101 0.69 -0.78 0.15
N GLY A 102 0.84 0.47 0.60
CA GLY A 102 -0.13 1.18 1.40
C GLY A 102 -1.53 1.10 0.81
N GLY A 103 -1.76 1.60 -0.39
CA GLY A 103 -3.12 1.60 -0.89
C GLY A 103 -3.62 0.29 -1.53
N VAL A 104 -2.84 -0.80 -1.50
CA VAL A 104 -3.40 -2.15 -1.71
C VAL A 104 -4.13 -2.62 -0.45
N VAL A 105 -3.62 -2.30 0.73
CA VAL A 105 -4.27 -2.68 2.00
C VAL A 105 -5.60 -1.94 2.20
N PHE A 106 -5.68 -0.68 1.77
CA PHE A 106 -6.84 0.18 2.06
C PHE A 106 -8.14 -0.27 1.38
N ILE A 107 -8.06 -0.89 0.20
CA ILE A 107 -9.24 -1.23 -0.60
C ILE A 107 -9.80 -2.62 -0.22
N TYR A 108 -9.04 -3.44 0.52
CA TYR A 108 -9.34 -4.87 0.70
C TYR A 108 -9.26 -5.35 2.15
N SER A 109 -9.36 -4.45 3.14
CA SER A 109 -9.35 -4.81 4.57
C SER A 109 -10.60 -5.56 5.06
N GLY A 110 -11.58 -5.84 4.20
CA GLY A 110 -12.77 -6.63 4.52
C GLY A 110 -13.85 -5.88 5.31
N GLU A 111 -13.62 -4.61 5.64
CA GLU A 111 -14.64 -3.70 6.20
C GLU A 111 -15.36 -2.96 5.08
N ALA A 112 -16.60 -2.51 5.32
CA ALA A 112 -17.32 -1.68 4.38
C ALA A 112 -16.57 -0.34 4.19
N ILE A 113 -16.16 -0.06 2.96
CA ILE A 113 -15.45 1.16 2.58
C ILE A 113 -16.30 2.37 2.99
N ASN A 114 -15.70 3.31 3.73
CA ASN A 114 -16.33 4.57 4.13
C ASN A 114 -15.51 5.78 3.66
N TYR A 115 -16.10 6.97 3.77
CA TYR A 115 -15.50 8.22 3.32
C TYR A 115 -14.11 8.47 3.92
N GLU A 116 -13.94 8.33 5.24
CA GLU A 116 -12.66 8.60 5.92
C GLU A 116 -11.56 7.67 5.41
N MET A 117 -11.90 6.41 5.12
CA MET A 117 -10.93 5.45 4.61
C MET A 117 -10.44 5.82 3.20
N VAL A 118 -11.36 6.25 2.33
CA VAL A 118 -11.02 6.68 0.96
C VAL A 118 -10.22 7.98 1.00
N ASP A 119 -10.61 8.95 1.82
CA ASP A 119 -9.93 10.25 1.91
C ASP A 119 -8.49 10.11 2.43
N ARG A 120 -8.27 9.27 3.46
CA ARG A 120 -6.92 8.96 3.93
C ARG A 120 -6.10 8.21 2.87
N ALA A 121 -6.71 7.30 2.11
CA ALA A 121 -6.03 6.61 0.99
C ALA A 121 -5.59 7.58 -0.10
N VAL A 122 -6.46 8.51 -0.50
CA VAL A 122 -6.16 9.55 -1.49
C VAL A 122 -4.98 10.40 -1.01
N THR A 123 -5.01 10.84 0.25
CA THR A 123 -3.93 11.63 0.85
C THR A 123 -2.60 10.88 0.83
N LEU A 124 -2.61 9.59 1.19
CA LEU A 124 -1.44 8.72 1.20
C LEU A 124 -0.81 8.59 -0.20
N TYR A 125 -1.65 8.32 -1.21
CA TYR A 125 -1.20 8.18 -2.59
C TYR A 125 -0.76 9.50 -3.21
N ARG A 126 -1.41 10.63 -2.90
CA ARG A 126 -0.96 11.95 -3.32
C ARG A 126 0.46 12.21 -2.84
N ARG A 127 0.75 11.93 -1.56
CA ARG A 127 2.11 12.01 -1.02
C ARG A 127 3.10 11.07 -1.75
N GLY A 128 2.65 9.88 -2.13
CA GLY A 128 3.43 8.95 -2.95
C GLY A 128 3.75 9.50 -4.33
N VAL A 129 2.77 10.07 -5.03
CA VAL A 129 2.95 10.70 -6.35
C VAL A 129 3.82 11.96 -6.27
N GLU A 130 3.74 12.74 -5.19
CA GLU A 130 4.66 13.85 -4.95
C GLU A 130 6.10 13.38 -4.76
N ALA A 131 6.31 12.31 -3.99
CA ALA A 131 7.63 11.73 -3.78
C ALA A 131 8.16 11.03 -5.05
N PHE A 132 7.29 10.41 -5.85
CA PHE A 132 7.67 9.68 -7.07
C PHE A 132 6.77 10.07 -8.26
N PRO A 133 7.00 11.25 -8.88
CA PRO A 133 6.10 11.81 -9.91
C PRO A 133 6.00 11.02 -11.22
N GLU A 134 6.93 10.10 -11.45
CA GLU A 134 7.05 9.27 -12.66
C GLU A 134 6.75 7.79 -12.37
N ASP A 135 6.34 7.46 -11.13
CA ASP A 135 6.01 6.10 -10.75
C ASP A 135 4.63 5.73 -11.30
N HIS A 136 4.61 4.97 -12.39
CA HIS A 136 3.38 4.62 -13.06
C HIS A 136 2.43 3.79 -12.18
N GLU A 137 2.92 3.00 -11.23
CA GLU A 137 2.08 2.21 -10.33
C GLU A 137 1.34 3.12 -9.35
N LEU A 138 2.04 4.08 -8.74
CA LEU A 138 1.43 5.05 -7.81
C LEU A 138 0.46 6.00 -8.54
N LEU A 139 0.84 6.46 -9.74
CA LEU A 139 -0.02 7.29 -10.58
C LEU A 139 -1.32 6.55 -10.95
N PHE A 140 -1.19 5.29 -11.36
CA PHE A 140 -2.35 4.46 -11.72
C PHE A 140 -3.23 4.20 -10.50
N ALA A 141 -2.64 3.84 -9.36
CA ALA A 141 -3.37 3.51 -8.16
C ALA A 141 -4.15 4.72 -7.61
N LEU A 142 -3.55 5.91 -7.57
CA LEU A 142 -4.25 7.14 -7.21
C LEU A 142 -5.38 7.44 -8.20
N GLY A 143 -5.09 7.34 -9.49
CA GLY A 143 -6.08 7.61 -10.52
C GLY A 143 -7.30 6.69 -10.41
N MET A 144 -7.07 5.40 -10.19
CA MET A 144 -8.14 4.42 -9.97
C MET A 144 -9.00 4.75 -8.75
N LEU A 145 -8.37 5.13 -7.64
CA LEU A 145 -9.07 5.49 -6.40
C LEU A 145 -10.02 6.68 -6.62
N LEU A 146 -9.57 7.68 -7.39
CA LEU A 146 -10.36 8.87 -7.71
C LEU A 146 -11.48 8.59 -8.73
N THR A 147 -11.23 7.78 -9.76
CA THR A 147 -12.22 7.46 -10.79
C THR A 147 -13.25 6.43 -10.35
N ARG A 148 -12.98 5.69 -9.26
CA ARG A 148 -13.84 4.60 -8.80
C ARG A 148 -14.33 4.81 -7.38
N ASP A 149 -13.44 4.75 -6.40
CA ASP A 149 -13.83 4.65 -5.00
C ASP A 149 -14.42 5.97 -4.48
N VAL A 150 -13.92 7.12 -4.93
CA VAL A 150 -14.55 8.43 -4.66
C VAL A 150 -15.96 8.53 -5.30
N GLN A 151 -16.16 7.88 -6.45
CA GLN A 151 -17.44 7.91 -7.17
C GLN A 151 -18.50 6.99 -6.53
N THR A 152 -18.09 5.89 -5.92
CA THR A 152 -19.00 4.90 -5.34
C THR A 152 -19.24 5.11 -3.84
N THR A 153 -18.30 5.74 -3.14
CA THR A 153 -18.39 5.94 -1.68
C THR A 153 -19.34 7.09 -1.32
N PRO A 154 -20.33 6.87 -0.43
CA PRO A 154 -21.17 7.95 0.08
C PRO A 154 -20.35 8.98 0.87
N GLY A 155 -20.70 10.26 0.75
CA GLY A 155 -20.07 11.36 1.52
C GLY A 155 -19.42 12.44 0.65
N TYR A 156 -19.06 12.10 -0.59
CA TYR A 156 -18.56 13.06 -1.58
C TYR A 156 -19.71 13.77 -2.29
N ASP A 157 -19.60 15.09 -2.45
CA ASP A 157 -20.52 15.88 -3.26
C ASP A 157 -20.24 15.76 -4.77
N GLU A 158 -21.14 16.28 -5.61
CA GLU A 158 -21.02 16.18 -7.07
C GLU A 158 -19.78 16.90 -7.61
N ALA A 159 -19.42 18.04 -7.00
CA ALA A 159 -18.27 18.83 -7.46
C ALA A 159 -16.94 18.13 -7.11
N GLU A 160 -16.85 17.54 -5.91
CA GLU A 160 -15.72 16.71 -5.49
C GLU A 160 -15.56 15.50 -6.39
N ARG A 161 -16.67 14.85 -6.76
CA ARG A 161 -16.69 13.70 -7.67
C ARG A 161 -16.23 14.07 -9.08
N GLU A 162 -16.71 15.19 -9.62
CA GLU A 162 -16.30 15.68 -10.94
C GLU A 162 -14.80 16.02 -10.98
N GLN A 163 -14.31 16.74 -9.96
CA GLN A 163 -12.88 17.07 -9.84
C GLN A 163 -12.01 15.82 -9.70
N ALA A 164 -12.42 14.87 -8.85
CA ALA A 164 -11.71 13.60 -8.68
C ALA A 164 -11.70 12.79 -9.98
N MET A 165 -12.80 12.78 -10.74
CA MET A 165 -12.85 12.10 -12.03
C MET A 165 -11.85 12.72 -13.02
N GLU A 166 -11.82 14.04 -13.13
CA GLU A 166 -10.88 14.75 -14.02
C GLU A 166 -9.42 14.48 -13.63
N GLU A 167 -9.08 14.64 -12.34
CA GLU A 167 -7.74 14.37 -11.80
C GLU A 167 -7.35 12.91 -12.04
N GLY A 168 -8.25 11.98 -11.74
CA GLY A 168 -8.00 10.54 -11.84
C GLY A 168 -7.73 10.10 -13.28
N VAL A 169 -8.53 10.57 -14.24
CA VAL A 169 -8.29 10.30 -15.67
C VAL A 169 -6.95 10.88 -16.13
N ALA A 170 -6.60 12.09 -15.69
CA ALA A 170 -5.30 12.70 -16.02
C ALA A 170 -4.13 11.89 -15.46
N LEU A 171 -4.23 11.40 -14.23
CA LEU A 171 -3.21 10.56 -13.59
C LEU A 171 -3.06 9.20 -14.28
N ILE A 172 -4.16 8.55 -14.68
CA ILE A 172 -4.10 7.28 -15.41
C ILE A 172 -3.43 7.47 -16.77
N ARG A 173 -3.76 8.55 -17.49
CA ARG A 173 -3.07 8.91 -18.75
C ARG A 173 -1.58 9.16 -18.53
N LYS A 174 -1.23 9.87 -17.46
CA LYS A 174 0.16 10.15 -17.09
C LYS A 174 0.91 8.86 -16.77
N SER A 175 0.32 7.96 -15.97
CA SER A 175 0.85 6.62 -15.71
C SER A 175 1.18 5.89 -17.02
N ALA A 176 0.22 5.90 -17.95
CA ALA A 176 0.36 5.35 -19.29
C ALA A 176 1.57 5.89 -20.07
N ALA A 177 1.99 7.14 -19.85
CA ALA A 177 3.18 7.73 -20.47
C ALA A 177 4.50 7.29 -19.81
N PHE A 178 4.48 6.97 -18.51
CA PHE A 178 5.66 6.58 -17.73
C PHE A 178 5.89 5.05 -17.66
N GLY A 179 5.53 4.36 -18.73
CA GLY A 179 5.79 2.92 -18.84
C GLY A 179 4.74 2.03 -18.18
N ALA A 180 3.57 2.57 -17.83
CA ALA A 180 2.46 1.68 -17.53
C ALA A 180 2.17 0.78 -18.74
N PRO A 181 1.57 -0.38 -18.47
CA PRO A 181 1.33 -1.40 -19.49
C PRO A 181 0.52 -0.87 -20.67
N PRO A 182 0.74 -1.39 -21.90
CA PRO A 182 0.00 -0.95 -23.09
C PRO A 182 -1.52 -0.97 -22.91
N LEU A 183 -2.01 -1.91 -22.11
CA LEU A 183 -3.41 -2.09 -21.78
C LEU A 183 -4.00 -0.90 -20.99
N VAL A 184 -3.23 -0.32 -20.07
CA VAL A 184 -3.62 0.91 -19.34
C VAL A 184 -3.77 2.09 -20.30
N ARG A 185 -2.90 2.21 -21.31
CA ARG A 185 -3.03 3.24 -22.37
C ARG A 185 -4.31 3.06 -23.18
N GLN A 186 -4.65 1.83 -23.54
CA GLN A 186 -5.82 1.52 -24.36
C GLN A 186 -7.14 1.74 -23.62
N LEU A 187 -7.18 1.36 -22.34
CA LEU A 187 -8.39 1.39 -21.51
C LEU A 187 -8.58 2.72 -20.75
N ALA A 188 -7.56 3.57 -20.66
CA ALA A 188 -7.75 4.95 -20.19
C ALA A 188 -8.78 5.72 -21.04
N ALA A 189 -9.00 5.30 -22.30
CA ALA A 189 -10.03 5.84 -23.17
C ALA A 189 -11.45 5.36 -22.80
N THR A 190 -11.58 4.21 -22.13
CA THR A 190 -12.86 3.59 -21.75
C THR A 190 -13.30 3.92 -20.31
N LEU A 191 -12.50 4.65 -19.54
CA LEU A 191 -12.83 5.07 -18.16
C LEU A 191 -14.17 5.81 -18.03
N VAL A 192 -14.63 6.45 -19.11
CA VAL A 192 -15.89 7.22 -19.13
C VAL A 192 -17.14 6.33 -19.26
N SER A 193 -16.99 5.05 -19.64
CA SER A 193 -18.15 4.14 -19.73
C SER A 193 -18.48 3.48 -18.40
N GLU A 194 -19.76 3.20 -18.16
CA GLU A 194 -20.22 2.43 -16.99
C GLU A 194 -19.43 1.11 -16.85
N GLY A 195 -18.83 0.89 -15.68
CA GLY A 195 -18.01 -0.30 -15.39
C GLY A 195 -16.59 -0.29 -15.98
N GLY A 196 -16.20 0.73 -16.75
CA GLY A 196 -14.89 0.81 -17.40
C GLY A 196 -13.72 0.86 -16.40
N ALA A 197 -13.91 1.53 -15.26
CA ALA A 197 -12.92 1.60 -14.19
C ALA A 197 -12.65 0.21 -13.56
N ASP A 198 -13.70 -0.57 -13.27
CA ASP A 198 -13.52 -1.90 -12.69
C ASP A 198 -12.82 -2.86 -13.65
N GLN A 199 -13.19 -2.84 -14.93
CA GLN A 199 -12.55 -3.66 -15.95
C GLN A 199 -11.07 -3.30 -16.13
N LEU A 200 -10.74 -2.00 -16.12
CA LEU A 200 -9.36 -1.51 -16.15
C LEU A 200 -8.57 -1.96 -14.91
N ASN A 201 -9.17 -1.91 -13.73
CA ASN A 201 -8.53 -2.34 -12.48
C ASN A 201 -8.22 -3.84 -12.50
N ILE A 202 -9.19 -4.68 -12.88
CA ILE A 202 -9.03 -6.14 -12.97
C ILE A 202 -7.83 -6.49 -13.83
N GLN A 203 -7.77 -5.94 -15.05
CA GLN A 203 -6.71 -6.27 -16.00
C GLN A 203 -5.33 -5.76 -15.55
N PHE A 204 -5.27 -4.58 -14.93
CA PHE A 204 -4.03 -4.08 -14.35
C PHE A 204 -3.48 -5.02 -13.27
N LEU A 205 -4.36 -5.54 -12.42
CA LEU A 205 -3.99 -6.46 -11.34
C LEU A 205 -3.54 -7.82 -11.83
N GLU A 206 -4.22 -8.37 -12.82
CA GLU A 206 -3.82 -9.61 -13.47
C GLU A 206 -2.39 -9.53 -13.96
N GLN A 207 -2.03 -8.42 -14.61
CA GLN A 207 -0.69 -8.27 -15.14
C GLN A 207 0.36 -7.96 -14.05
N GLN A 208 0.05 -7.14 -13.04
CA GLN A 208 0.96 -7.01 -11.89
C GLN A 208 1.21 -8.37 -11.22
N LEU A 209 0.18 -9.22 -11.14
CA LEU A 209 0.30 -10.55 -10.57
C LEU A 209 1.18 -11.49 -11.41
N LEU A 210 1.22 -11.29 -12.73
CA LEU A 210 2.13 -12.01 -13.64
C LEU A 210 3.59 -11.57 -13.45
N GLN A 211 3.82 -10.29 -13.17
CA GLN A 211 5.15 -9.70 -13.02
C GLN A 211 5.70 -9.75 -11.58
N ALA A 212 4.84 -10.02 -10.59
CA ALA A 212 5.22 -10.03 -9.18
C ALA A 212 6.15 -11.21 -8.84
N GLU A 213 7.39 -10.91 -8.47
CA GLU A 213 8.36 -11.88 -7.95
C GLU A 213 8.23 -12.10 -6.43
N ASP A 214 7.76 -11.08 -5.71
CA ASP A 214 7.64 -11.11 -4.25
C ASP A 214 6.34 -11.83 -3.81
N GLU A 215 6.49 -12.89 -3.02
CA GLU A 215 5.36 -13.75 -2.60
C GLU A 215 4.31 -13.01 -1.77
N ASP A 216 4.70 -12.02 -0.96
CA ASP A 216 3.76 -11.25 -0.15
C ASP A 216 2.99 -10.23 -1.01
N HIS A 217 3.68 -9.52 -1.90
CA HIS A 217 3.04 -8.66 -2.90
C HIS A 217 2.08 -9.45 -3.80
N ARG A 218 2.52 -10.63 -4.25
CA ARG A 218 1.72 -11.56 -5.05
C ARG A 218 0.46 -12.01 -4.30
N ARG A 219 0.57 -12.33 -3.00
CA ARG A 219 -0.59 -12.68 -2.16
C ARG A 219 -1.60 -11.53 -2.08
N LEU A 220 -1.13 -10.30 -1.89
CA LEU A 220 -2.00 -9.12 -1.82
C LEU A 220 -2.73 -8.86 -3.14
N LEU A 221 -2.04 -8.98 -4.27
CA LEU A 221 -2.65 -8.85 -5.60
C LEU A 221 -3.74 -9.90 -5.84
N LYS A 222 -3.55 -11.15 -5.36
CA LYS A 222 -4.57 -12.20 -5.44
C LYS A 222 -5.82 -11.86 -4.64
N ILE A 223 -5.67 -11.41 -3.39
CA ILE A 223 -6.78 -10.96 -2.55
C ILE A 223 -7.55 -9.83 -3.23
N LYS A 224 -6.81 -8.86 -3.78
CA LYS A 224 -7.36 -7.71 -4.50
C LYS A 224 -8.16 -8.13 -5.75
N LEU A 225 -7.67 -9.11 -6.51
CA LEU A 225 -8.38 -9.64 -7.67
C LEU A 225 -9.64 -10.40 -7.25
N GLN A 226 -9.55 -11.30 -6.25
CA GLN A 226 -10.67 -12.06 -5.70
C GLN A 226 -11.84 -11.20 -5.25
N ALA A 227 -11.57 -10.05 -4.63
CA ALA A 227 -12.60 -9.15 -4.17
C ALA A 227 -13.35 -8.42 -5.32
N LEU A 228 -12.74 -8.28 -6.50
CA LEU A 228 -13.37 -7.61 -7.65
C LEU A 228 -14.21 -8.57 -8.52
N ILE A 229 -13.73 -9.78 -8.74
CA ILE A 229 -14.37 -10.76 -9.64
C ILE A 229 -15.07 -11.90 -8.90
N GLY A 230 -14.97 -11.92 -7.57
CA GLY A 230 -15.46 -13.01 -6.71
C GLY A 230 -14.57 -14.26 -6.75
N GLU A 231 -14.83 -15.17 -5.82
CA GLU A 231 -14.05 -16.42 -5.65
C GLU A 231 -14.11 -17.32 -6.89
N ALA A 232 -15.29 -17.48 -7.48
CA ALA A 232 -15.49 -18.29 -8.68
C ALA A 232 -14.81 -17.71 -9.94
N GLY A 233 -14.82 -16.38 -10.09
CA GLY A 233 -14.11 -15.70 -11.18
C GLY A 233 -12.59 -15.86 -11.04
N PHE A 234 -12.09 -15.75 -9.82
CA PHE A 234 -10.67 -15.91 -9.53
C PHE A 234 -10.17 -17.35 -9.73
N GLU A 235 -10.93 -18.36 -9.29
CA GLU A 235 -10.60 -19.76 -9.54
C GLU A 235 -10.52 -20.08 -11.04
N ALA A 236 -11.38 -19.47 -11.87
CA ALA A 236 -11.35 -19.64 -13.32
C ALA A 236 -10.06 -19.08 -13.94
N ILE A 237 -9.58 -17.92 -13.47
CA ILE A 237 -8.32 -17.31 -13.92
C ILE A 237 -7.13 -18.15 -13.47
N GLU A 238 -7.06 -18.53 -12.19
CA GLU A 238 -5.96 -19.36 -11.68
C GLU A 238 -5.92 -20.72 -12.37
N LYS A 239 -7.07 -21.31 -12.69
CA LYS A 239 -7.15 -22.56 -13.46
C LYS A 239 -6.59 -22.37 -14.87
N THR A 240 -6.98 -21.31 -15.57
CA THR A 240 -6.48 -21.00 -16.92
C THR A 240 -4.97 -20.79 -16.91
N ARG A 241 -4.47 -20.05 -15.91
CA ARG A 241 -3.02 -19.86 -15.71
C ARG A 241 -2.30 -21.18 -15.40
N ALA A 242 -2.82 -21.99 -14.49
CA ALA A 242 -2.19 -23.26 -14.12
C ALA A 242 -2.13 -24.22 -15.31
N GLN A 243 -3.15 -24.20 -16.16
CA GLN A 243 -3.15 -24.92 -17.44
C GLN A 243 -2.07 -24.38 -18.38
N PHE A 244 -1.99 -23.07 -18.57
CA PHE A 244 -0.94 -22.43 -19.38
C PHE A 244 0.47 -22.79 -18.89
N GLU A 245 0.75 -22.67 -17.60
CA GLU A 245 2.06 -23.04 -17.04
C GLU A 245 2.35 -24.55 -17.13
N ALA A 246 1.32 -25.40 -17.08
CA ALA A 246 1.48 -26.84 -17.24
C ALA A 246 1.81 -27.20 -18.70
N THR A 247 1.09 -26.61 -19.67
CA THR A 247 1.36 -26.76 -21.10
C THR A 247 2.74 -26.23 -21.45
N HIS A 248 3.10 -25.05 -20.96
CA HIS A 248 4.43 -24.45 -21.14
C HIS A 248 5.55 -25.37 -20.65
N ARG A 249 5.42 -25.89 -19.41
CA ARG A 249 6.41 -26.82 -18.83
C ARG A 249 6.48 -28.15 -19.56
N ALA A 250 5.37 -28.62 -20.12
CA ALA A 250 5.29 -29.91 -20.81
C ALA A 250 5.87 -29.85 -22.24
N GLU A 251 5.55 -28.78 -22.99
CA GLU A 251 5.84 -28.71 -24.42
C GLU A 251 7.06 -27.84 -24.75
N TYR A 252 7.27 -26.73 -24.02
CA TYR A 252 8.32 -25.75 -24.34
C TYR A 252 9.04 -25.20 -23.09
N PRO A 253 9.62 -26.05 -22.23
CA PRO A 253 10.22 -25.63 -20.95
C PRO A 253 11.44 -24.70 -21.10
N TYR A 254 12.03 -24.63 -22.29
CA TYR A 254 13.20 -23.81 -22.61
C TYR A 254 12.85 -22.43 -23.16
N ILE A 255 11.56 -22.16 -23.45
CA ILE A 255 11.09 -20.86 -23.93
C ILE A 255 10.66 -20.03 -22.73
N PRO A 256 10.98 -18.73 -22.62
CA PRO A 256 10.42 -17.87 -21.57
C PRO A 256 8.88 -17.81 -21.67
N PRO A 257 8.14 -17.82 -20.54
CA PRO A 257 6.67 -17.84 -20.54
C PRO A 257 6.04 -16.73 -21.41
N ASP A 258 6.62 -15.53 -21.39
CA ASP A 258 6.15 -14.38 -22.16
C ASP A 258 6.24 -14.62 -23.66
N LEU A 259 7.26 -15.36 -24.11
CA LEU A 259 7.44 -15.70 -25.51
C LEU A 259 6.53 -16.88 -25.92
N PHE A 260 6.26 -17.79 -24.98
CA PHE A 260 5.33 -18.89 -25.20
C PHE A 260 3.89 -18.39 -25.40
N ALA A 261 3.46 -17.38 -24.63
CA ALA A 261 2.16 -16.75 -24.78
C ALA A 261 1.91 -16.21 -26.20
N LEU A 262 2.95 -15.69 -26.86
CA LEU A 262 2.88 -15.17 -28.23
C LEU A 262 2.84 -16.25 -29.31
N ILE A 263 3.29 -17.47 -28.99
CA ILE A 263 3.34 -18.60 -29.92
C ILE A 263 2.03 -19.38 -29.88
N GLU A 264 1.35 -19.44 -28.74
CA GLU A 264 0.07 -20.14 -28.57
C GLU A 264 -1.13 -19.37 -29.18
N GLU A 265 -1.03 -18.05 -29.38
CA GLU A 265 -2.07 -17.23 -30.03
C GLU A 265 -2.20 -17.45 -31.57
N HIS A 266 -1.46 -18.39 -32.16
CA HIS A 266 -1.46 -18.71 -33.60
C HIS A 266 -1.60 -20.22 -33.86
#